data_AF-A0A938QP57-F1
#
_entry.id   AF-A0A938QP57-F1
#
_cell.length_a   1.000
_cell.length_b   1.000
_cell.length_c   1.000
_cell.angle_alpha   90.00
_cell.angle_beta   90.00
_cell.angle_gamma   90.00
#
_symmetry.space_group_name_H-M   'P 1'
#
loop_
_entity.id
_entity.type
_entity.pdbx_description
1 polymer ?
#
loop_
_entity_poly.entity_id
_entity_poly.type
_entity_poly.pdbx_seq_one_letter_code
_entity_poly.pdbx_strand_id
1 'polypeptide(L)'
;MKKLKRILVVFFNFFLLILPTLAWAAAEKAEMLQKQVNLAKLGGVNYFFAKWYNDNLWVYAIIVTVLMGAVGGIIAFVTDIFLKMAGLDVSKIEHLE
;
A
#
# COMPACT_ATOMS: atom_id res chain seq x y z
N MET A 1 24.11 17.28 33.19
CA MET A 1 22.63 17.36 33.38
C MET A 1 21.87 18.14 32.29
N LYS A 2 22.38 19.28 31.77
CA LYS A 2 21.67 20.09 30.74
C LYS A 2 21.35 19.33 29.42
N LYS A 3 22.27 18.49 28.93
CA LYS A 3 22.06 17.73 27.68
C LYS A 3 20.97 16.65 27.80
N LEU A 4 20.88 15.96 28.94
CA LEU A 4 19.85 14.94 29.20
C LEU A 4 18.44 15.54 29.28
N LYS A 5 18.31 16.70 29.94
CA LYS A 5 17.03 17.44 29.97
C LYS A 5 16.62 17.91 28.58
N ARG A 6 17.58 18.31 27.72
CA ARG A 6 17.29 18.73 26.34
C ARG A 6 16.81 17.57 25.46
N ILE A 7 17.40 16.38 25.61
CA ILE A 7 16.96 15.16 24.90
C ILE A 7 15.55 14.74 25.34
N LEU A 8 15.27 14.78 26.64
CA LEU A 8 13.93 14.50 27.18
C LEU A 8 12.88 15.49 26.66
N VAL A 9 13.22 16.78 26.55
CA VAL A 9 12.31 17.80 25.98
C VAL A 9 12.06 17.54 24.49
N VAL A 10 13.07 17.17 23.72
CA VAL A 10 12.91 16.83 22.29
C VAL A 10 12.05 15.59 22.12
N PHE A 11 12.28 14.55 22.93
CA PHE A 11 11.50 13.32 22.88
C PHE A 11 10.04 13.55 23.28
N PHE A 12 9.81 14.36 24.31
CA PHE A 12 8.47 14.75 24.75
C PHE A 12 7.76 15.58 23.68
N ASN A 13 8.45 16.54 23.06
CA ASN A 13 7.89 17.35 21.98
C ASN A 13 7.55 16.50 20.74
N PHE A 14 8.41 15.54 20.38
CA PHE A 14 8.17 14.59 19.30
C PHE A 14 6.91 13.75 19.57
N PHE A 15 6.75 13.22 20.78
CA PHE A 15 5.54 12.50 21.16
C PHE A 15 4.29 13.38 21.14
N LEU A 16 4.39 14.62 21.61
CA LEU A 16 3.27 15.57 21.64
C LEU A 16 2.79 15.96 20.24
N LEU A 17 3.67 15.93 19.24
CA LEU A 17 3.33 16.17 17.83
C LEU A 17 2.73 14.93 17.14
N ILE A 18 3.04 13.72 17.61
CA ILE A 18 2.59 12.47 16.99
C ILE A 18 1.29 11.95 17.62
N LEU A 19 1.04 12.23 18.91
CA LEU A 19 -0.18 11.79 19.58
C LEU A 19 -1.48 12.26 18.90
N PRO A 20 -1.60 13.52 18.43
CA PRO A 20 -2.81 13.97 17.73
C PRO A 20 -3.00 13.29 16.37
N THR A 21 -1.91 13.05 15.63
CA THR A 21 -1.97 12.42 14.31
C THR A 21 -2.35 10.95 14.40
N LEU A 22 -1.88 10.25 15.44
CA LEU A 22 -2.30 8.89 15.75
C LEU A 22 -3.75 8.81 16.23
N ALA A 23 -4.20 9.76 17.05
CA ALA A 23 -5.58 9.80 17.54
C ALA A 23 -6.59 10.07 16.39
N TRP A 24 -6.26 10.99 15.48
CA TRP A 24 -7.07 11.23 14.28
C TRP A 24 -7.03 10.04 13.31
N ALA A 25 -5.88 9.42 13.10
CA ALA A 25 -5.76 8.23 12.26
C ALA A 25 -6.47 7.01 12.85
N ALA A 26 -6.64 6.92 14.18
CA ALA A 26 -7.38 5.84 14.83
C ALA A 26 -8.90 6.01 14.70
N ALA A 27 -9.41 7.24 14.73
CA ALA A 27 -10.85 7.51 14.64
C ALA A 27 -11.42 7.17 13.25
N GLU A 28 -10.76 7.57 12.18
CA GLU A 28 -11.25 7.38 10.80
C GLU A 28 -11.12 5.90 10.35
N LYS A 29 -10.08 5.22 10.81
CA LYS A 29 -9.79 3.83 10.45
C LYS A 29 -10.76 2.83 11.08
N ALA A 30 -11.31 3.14 12.26
CA ALA A 30 -12.26 2.28 12.94
C ALA A 30 -13.60 2.17 12.18
N GLU A 31 -14.07 3.26 11.58
CA GLU A 31 -15.33 3.28 10.83
C GLU A 31 -15.19 2.56 9.48
N MET A 32 -14.04 2.72 8.81
CA MET A 32 -13.75 2.03 7.55
C MET A 32 -13.53 0.52 7.73
N LEU A 33 -12.99 0.08 8.88
CA LEU A 33 -12.78 -1.34 9.19
C LEU A 33 -14.07 -2.11 9.47
N GLN A 34 -15.15 -1.42 9.85
CA GLN A 34 -16.45 -2.04 10.14
C GLN A 34 -17.36 -2.16 8.91
N LYS A 35 -17.01 -1.50 7.79
CA LYS A 35 -17.81 -1.54 6.57
C LYS A 35 -17.56 -2.86 5.81
N GLN A 36 -18.28 -3.89 6.20
CA GLN A 36 -18.31 -5.16 5.48
C GLN A 36 -18.96 -5.00 4.10
N VAL A 37 -18.39 -5.66 3.09
CA VAL A 37 -18.91 -5.66 1.72
C VAL A 37 -20.13 -6.57 1.66
N ASN A 38 -21.25 -6.08 1.10
CA ASN A 38 -22.45 -6.90 0.95
C ASN A 38 -22.26 -7.94 -0.16
N LEU A 39 -22.22 -9.23 0.21
CA LEU A 39 -21.96 -10.35 -0.69
C LEU A 39 -23.21 -10.81 -1.48
N ALA A 40 -24.41 -10.35 -1.14
CA ALA A 40 -25.68 -10.90 -1.63
C ALA A 40 -25.91 -10.77 -3.15
N LYS A 41 -25.17 -9.88 -3.83
CA LYS A 41 -25.26 -9.67 -5.29
C LYS A 41 -23.95 -9.92 -6.03
N LEU A 42 -22.90 -10.40 -5.36
CA LEU A 42 -21.60 -10.62 -5.97
C LEU A 42 -21.43 -12.09 -6.37
N GLY A 43 -21.01 -12.32 -7.61
CA GLY A 43 -20.64 -13.64 -8.13
C GLY A 43 -19.21 -13.67 -8.68
N GLY A 44 -18.67 -14.88 -8.85
CA GLY A 44 -17.37 -15.12 -9.48
C GLY A 44 -16.19 -14.54 -8.71
N VAL A 45 -15.27 -13.88 -9.44
CA VAL A 45 -14.01 -13.33 -8.90
C VAL A 45 -14.26 -12.23 -7.86
N ASN A 46 -15.31 -11.42 -8.05
CA ASN A 46 -15.68 -10.37 -7.11
C ASN A 46 -16.16 -10.95 -5.78
N TYR A 47 -16.89 -12.06 -5.79
CA TYR A 47 -17.28 -12.77 -4.57
C TYR A 47 -16.06 -13.33 -3.84
N PHE A 48 -15.10 -13.90 -4.58
CA PHE A 48 -13.87 -14.43 -4.00
C PHE A 48 -13.10 -13.35 -3.22
N PHE A 49 -12.83 -12.21 -3.84
CA PHE A 49 -12.12 -11.12 -3.17
C PHE A 49 -12.93 -10.47 -2.04
N ALA A 50 -14.23 -10.23 -2.25
CA ALA A 50 -15.08 -9.62 -1.22
C ALA A 50 -15.26 -10.53 0.01
N LYS A 51 -15.30 -11.85 -0.20
CA LYS A 51 -15.34 -12.83 0.90
C LYS A 51 -14.06 -12.76 1.72
N TRP A 52 -12.89 -12.77 1.08
CA TRP A 52 -11.60 -12.71 1.80
C TRP A 52 -11.40 -11.36 2.48
N TYR A 53 -11.88 -10.26 1.89
CA TYR A 53 -11.87 -8.95 2.53
C TYR A 53 -12.66 -8.93 3.84
N ASN A 54 -13.87 -9.54 3.84
CA ASN A 54 -14.73 -9.61 5.02
C ASN A 54 -14.24 -10.61 6.07
N ASP A 55 -13.75 -11.78 5.64
CA ASP A 55 -13.33 -12.86 6.55
C ASP A 55 -11.96 -12.59 7.17
N ASN A 56 -10.98 -12.12 6.37
CA ASN A 56 -9.64 -11.84 6.86
C ASN A 56 -8.90 -10.78 6.02
N LEU A 57 -8.91 -9.55 6.52
CA LEU A 57 -8.29 -8.39 5.86
C LEU A 57 -6.79 -8.56 5.60
N TRP A 58 -6.06 -9.27 6.47
CA TRP A 58 -4.61 -9.50 6.30
C TRP A 58 -4.32 -10.36 5.08
N VAL A 59 -5.09 -11.42 4.91
CA VAL A 59 -4.87 -12.35 3.81
C VAL A 59 -5.31 -11.71 2.49
N TYR A 60 -6.41 -10.95 2.50
CA TYR A 60 -6.81 -10.11 1.38
C TYR A 60 -5.70 -9.15 0.96
N ALA A 61 -5.12 -8.41 1.92
CA ALA A 61 -4.06 -7.45 1.66
C ALA A 61 -2.85 -8.10 0.99
N ILE A 62 -2.37 -9.23 1.50
CA ILE A 62 -1.21 -9.95 0.94
C ILE A 62 -1.48 -10.39 -0.50
N ILE A 63 -2.64 -11.01 -0.75
CA ILE A 63 -2.99 -11.49 -2.10
C ILE A 63 -3.07 -10.34 -3.09
N VAL A 64 -3.73 -9.24 -2.72
CA VAL A 64 -3.86 -8.06 -3.58
C VAL A 64 -2.50 -7.42 -3.84
N THR A 65 -1.63 -7.32 -2.82
CA THR A 65 -0.26 -6.80 -3.00
C THR A 65 0.55 -7.64 -3.98
N VAL A 66 0.51 -8.97 -3.87
CA VAL A 66 1.22 -9.87 -4.80
C VAL A 66 0.66 -9.75 -6.22
N LEU A 67 -0.68 -9.73 -6.36
CA LEU A 67 -1.32 -9.56 -7.66
C LEU A 67 -0.97 -8.21 -8.31
N MET A 68 -0.94 -7.14 -7.54
CA MET A 68 -0.57 -5.81 -8.05
C MET A 68 0.88 -5.80 -8.56
N GLY A 69 1.80 -6.45 -7.83
CA GLY A 69 3.18 -6.63 -8.27
C GLY A 69 3.27 -7.44 -9.58
N ALA A 70 2.52 -8.53 -9.67
CA ALA A 70 2.48 -9.36 -10.88
C ALA A 70 1.91 -8.60 -12.09
N VAL A 71 0.81 -7.86 -11.91
CA VAL A 71 0.20 -7.03 -12.96
C VAL A 71 1.17 -5.93 -13.40
N GLY A 72 1.83 -5.26 -12.47
CA GLY A 72 2.86 -4.26 -12.78
C GLY A 72 4.01 -4.86 -13.60
N GLY A 73 4.49 -6.06 -13.23
CA GLY A 73 5.51 -6.78 -13.98
C GLY A 73 5.06 -7.17 -15.40
N ILE A 74 3.81 -7.62 -15.56
CA ILE A 74 3.23 -7.92 -16.87
C ILE A 74 3.18 -6.66 -17.74
N ILE A 75 2.75 -5.52 -17.19
CA ILE A 75 2.70 -4.25 -17.91
C ILE A 75 4.09 -3.82 -18.35
N ALA A 76 5.10 -3.91 -17.47
CA ALA A 76 6.48 -3.59 -17.80
C ALA A 76 6.98 -4.46 -18.96
N PHE A 77 6.77 -5.77 -18.88
CA PHE A 77 7.16 -6.70 -19.94
C PHE A 77 6.46 -6.44 -21.28
N VAL A 78 5.15 -6.17 -21.25
CA VAL A 78 4.39 -5.81 -22.46
C VAL A 78 4.89 -4.50 -23.05
N THR A 79 5.17 -3.51 -22.21
CA THR A 79 5.69 -2.20 -22.63
C THR A 79 7.06 -2.35 -23.29
N ASP A 80 7.95 -3.19 -22.75
CA ASP A 80 9.25 -3.50 -23.35
C ASP A 80 9.10 -4.13 -24.74
N ILE A 81 8.12 -5.02 -24.93
CA ILE A 81 7.83 -5.61 -26.25
C ILE A 81 7.38 -4.53 -27.23
N PHE A 82 6.44 -3.67 -26.83
CA PHE A 82 5.95 -2.58 -27.68
C PHE A 82 7.07 -1.60 -28.06
N LEU A 83 7.94 -1.25 -27.11
CA LEU A 83 9.07 -0.35 -27.34
C LEU A 83 10.09 -0.95 -28.29
N LYS A 84 10.40 -2.25 -28.15
CA LYS A 84 11.24 -3.00 -29.10
C LYS A 84 10.64 -3.02 -30.50
N MET A 85 9.32 -3.24 -30.62
CA MET A 85 8.62 -3.20 -31.91
C MET A 85 8.63 -1.81 -32.55
N ALA A 86 8.63 -0.75 -31.74
CA ALA A 86 8.72 0.65 -32.20
C ALA A 86 10.15 1.09 -32.56
N GLY A 87 11.15 0.20 -32.46
CA GLY A 87 12.56 0.51 -32.78
C GLY A 87 13.30 1.28 -31.69
N LEU A 88 12.69 1.45 -30.50
CA LEU A 88 13.32 2.02 -29.31
C LEU A 88 13.97 0.88 -28.51
N ASP A 89 15.28 0.71 -28.68
CA ASP A 89 16.04 -0.28 -27.92
C ASP A 89 16.33 0.24 -26.51
N VAL A 90 15.38 0.02 -25.60
CA VAL A 90 15.46 0.41 -24.18
C VAL A 90 16.50 -0.43 -23.42
N SER A 91 17.09 -1.46 -24.07
CA SER A 91 18.18 -2.27 -23.51
C SER A 91 19.46 -1.47 -23.22
N LYS A 92 19.60 -0.27 -23.76
CA LYS A 92 20.78 0.60 -23.60
C LYS A 92 20.39 2.00 -23.16
N ILE A 93 19.65 2.13 -22.07
CA ILE A 93 19.79 3.36 -21.29
C ILE A 93 21.12 3.19 -20.55
N GLU A 94 22.21 3.65 -21.19
CA GLU A 94 23.49 3.88 -20.52
C GLU A 94 23.17 4.64 -19.24
N HIS A 95 23.43 4.00 -18.10
CA HIS A 95 23.69 4.68 -16.84
C HIS A 95 24.92 5.58 -17.08
N LEU A 96 24.69 6.75 -17.64
CA LEU A 96 25.62 7.87 -17.61
C LEU A 96 25.57 8.41 -16.17
N GLU A 97 26.22 7.69 -15.26
CA GLU A 97 26.80 8.29 -14.05
C GLU A 97 28.12 9.00 -14.41
#